data_AF-A0A7L3A9B3-F1
#
_entry.id   AF-A0A7L3A9B3-F1
#
_cell.length_a   1.000
_cell.length_b   1.000
_cell.length_c   1.000
_cell.angle_alpha   90.00
_cell.angle_beta   90.00
_cell.angle_gamma   90.00
#
_symmetry.space_group_name_H-M   'P 1'
#
loop_
_entity.id
_entity.type
_entity.pdbx_description
1 polymer ?
#
loop_
_entity_poly.entity_id
_entity_poly.type
_entity_poly.pdbx_seq_one_letter_code
_entity_poly.pdbx_strand_id
1 'polypeptide(L)'
;AFRRVTLTKPTFCHYCTDFIWGLAGYQCEVCNFMSHEKCLKNVKIPCSCIAPSLVRVPVAHCFGPPGLYKRKFCAVCRKSLESPAFRCEVVLKMHGYLIHVLLSCDVFPQDTYHHHWREGNLSSSARCEFCKKTCGSSEVLSGMRCEWCGILAHAACCVIVPPECTFGRLRNMILPPSCVQLFSRNFSKLHCFRISENLQTESDEDDDVDGSTQGSTKDIQISTDSSKQTLKIFDGNDAVKRNQFRLISVPRIAKNEEVVEAALRAYYINDDQQEYELQTFTQQVLLSDDVINRNDAAEDSNLGSVFRESVPEAWIIRAKPKDEEVIRIYPAWLKVGMAYVSLRVNKDSTVQTVIKEVLPLLGRQTECLQNFKLVEVLMGSKQVQRMVLDNQELILNRLKDIRKTSIRQMNQTRFYIVENSKSIVQVNLFVGGLPPQLSPEEYTNILKEELAIKS
;
A
#
# COMPACT_ATOMS: atom_id res chain seq x y z
N ALA A 1 -3.04 -15.20 -9.32
CA ALA A 1 -4.36 -15.84 -9.50
C ALA A 1 -4.67 -16.72 -8.27
N PHE A 2 -5.73 -17.55 -8.32
CA PHE A 2 -5.91 -18.66 -7.36
C PHE A 2 -5.43 -19.96 -8.00
N ARG A 3 -4.61 -20.71 -7.28
CA ARG A 3 -4.13 -22.02 -7.72
C ARG A 3 -4.68 -23.11 -6.82
N ARG A 4 -5.06 -24.25 -7.41
CA ARG A 4 -5.34 -25.46 -6.65
C ARG A 4 -4.04 -25.97 -6.03
N VAL A 5 -4.06 -26.25 -4.73
CA VAL A 5 -2.90 -26.73 -3.97
C VAL A 5 -3.26 -28.00 -3.22
N THR A 6 -2.29 -28.90 -3.10
CA THR A 6 -2.40 -30.08 -2.25
C THR A 6 -2.04 -29.69 -0.81
N LEU A 7 -2.93 -29.99 0.13
CA LEU A 7 -2.79 -29.64 1.54
C LEU A 7 -2.18 -30.83 2.29
N THR A 8 -0.99 -30.63 2.85
CA THR A 8 -0.28 -31.65 3.65
C THR A 8 -0.47 -31.47 5.15
N LYS A 9 -1.14 -30.38 5.56
CA LYS A 9 -1.39 -30.04 6.96
C LYS A 9 -2.81 -29.47 7.12
N PRO A 10 -3.38 -29.54 8.34
CA PRO A 10 -4.66 -28.91 8.63
C PRO A 10 -4.68 -27.45 8.16
N THR A 11 -5.65 -27.10 7.32
CA THR A 11 -5.75 -25.77 6.72
C THR A 11 -7.20 -25.30 6.73
N PHE A 12 -7.40 -24.02 7.02
CA PHE A 12 -8.72 -23.42 7.19
C PHE A 12 -9.01 -22.40 6.09
N CYS A 13 -10.27 -22.25 5.75
CA CYS A 13 -10.71 -21.25 4.77
C CYS A 13 -10.77 -19.87 5.42
N HIS A 14 -10.15 -18.86 4.78
CA HIS A 14 -10.19 -17.47 5.27
C HIS A 14 -11.59 -16.84 5.14
N TYR A 15 -12.42 -17.35 4.23
CA TYR A 15 -13.77 -16.83 4.00
C TYR A 15 -14.80 -17.34 5.03
N CYS A 16 -14.92 -18.65 5.21
CA CYS A 16 -15.91 -19.25 6.11
C CYS A 16 -15.34 -19.75 7.44
N THR A 17 -14.02 -19.67 7.65
CA THR A 17 -13.31 -20.15 8.85
C THR A 17 -13.31 -21.64 9.10
N ASP A 18 -14.06 -22.42 8.31
CA ASP A 18 -14.12 -23.87 8.45
C ASP A 18 -12.88 -24.58 7.89
N PHE A 19 -12.64 -25.77 8.41
CA PHE A 19 -11.64 -26.70 7.94
C PHE A 19 -11.84 -27.06 6.46
N ILE A 20 -10.75 -27.12 5.69
CA ILE A 20 -10.77 -27.60 4.31
C ILE A 20 -10.64 -29.13 4.31
N TRP A 21 -11.78 -29.81 4.15
CA TRP A 21 -11.83 -31.26 4.07
C TRP A 21 -11.16 -31.79 2.79
N GLY A 22 -10.33 -32.82 2.93
CA GLY A 22 -9.61 -33.48 1.84
C GLY A 22 -8.18 -32.95 1.64
N LEU A 23 -7.52 -33.44 0.58
CA LEU A 23 -6.13 -33.10 0.26
C LEU A 23 -6.00 -31.88 -0.66
N ALA A 24 -7.08 -31.14 -0.96
CA ALA A 24 -7.05 -30.05 -1.94
C ALA A 24 -7.77 -28.78 -1.45
N GLY A 25 -7.14 -27.62 -1.70
CA GLY A 25 -7.73 -26.29 -1.49
C GLY A 25 -7.28 -25.32 -2.58
N TYR A 26 -7.80 -24.09 -2.54
CA TYR A 26 -7.39 -23.01 -3.45
C TYR A 26 -6.63 -21.94 -2.68
N GLN A 27 -5.45 -21.57 -3.17
CA GLN A 27 -4.58 -20.57 -2.57
C GLN A 27 -4.36 -19.41 -3.54
N CYS A 28 -4.55 -18.18 -3.06
CA CYS A 28 -4.08 -17.01 -3.80
C CYS A 28 -2.55 -16.99 -3.80
N GLU A 29 -1.96 -16.92 -4.99
CA GLU A 29 -0.50 -17.00 -5.17
C GLU A 29 0.25 -15.75 -4.70
N VAL A 30 -0.48 -14.68 -4.38
CA VAL A 30 0.07 -13.39 -3.95
C VAL A 30 -0.09 -13.20 -2.44
N CYS A 31 -1.32 -13.15 -1.95
CA CYS A 31 -1.59 -12.85 -0.53
C CYS A 31 -1.77 -14.10 0.35
N ASN A 32 -1.65 -15.32 -0.19
CA ASN A 32 -1.87 -16.60 0.52
C ASN A 32 -3.30 -16.81 1.05
N PHE A 33 -4.30 -16.14 0.48
CA PHE A 33 -5.71 -16.40 0.81
C PHE A 33 -6.05 -17.86 0.52
N MET A 34 -6.40 -18.63 1.56
CA MET A 34 -6.89 -20.00 1.42
C MET A 34 -8.42 -20.03 1.35
N SER A 35 -8.96 -20.71 0.34
CA SER A 35 -10.39 -20.87 0.11
C SER A 35 -10.74 -22.33 -0.18
N HIS A 36 -11.93 -22.76 0.24
CA HIS A 36 -12.57 -23.90 -0.41
C HIS A 36 -12.90 -23.57 -1.87
N GLU A 37 -13.04 -24.60 -2.69
CA GLU A 37 -13.55 -24.47 -4.06
C GLU A 37 -14.94 -23.81 -4.09
N LYS A 38 -15.85 -24.26 -3.22
CA LYS A 38 -17.21 -23.70 -3.09
C LYS A 38 -17.22 -22.24 -2.63
N CYS A 39 -16.25 -21.82 -1.81
CA CYS A 39 -16.18 -20.47 -1.27
C CYS A 39 -15.56 -19.48 -2.26
N LEU A 40 -14.79 -19.96 -3.25
CA LEU A 40 -14.03 -19.12 -4.17
C LEU A 40 -14.90 -18.10 -4.91
N LYS A 41 -16.10 -18.51 -5.35
CA LYS A 41 -17.06 -17.65 -6.06
C LYS A 41 -17.60 -16.50 -5.21
N ASN A 42 -17.52 -16.61 -3.89
CA ASN A 42 -18.07 -15.64 -2.94
C ASN A 42 -16.98 -14.73 -2.33
N VAL A 43 -15.71 -14.93 -2.67
CA VAL A 43 -14.61 -14.10 -2.18
C VAL A 43 -14.67 -12.73 -2.86
N LYS A 44 -15.10 -11.71 -2.10
CA LYS A 44 -15.12 -10.31 -2.52
C LYS A 44 -13.94 -9.48 -1.98
N ILE A 45 -13.10 -10.09 -1.14
CA ILE A 45 -11.99 -9.39 -0.49
C ILE A 45 -10.90 -9.16 -1.55
N PRO A 46 -10.54 -7.91 -1.86
CA PRO A 46 -9.54 -7.61 -2.86
C PRO A 46 -8.16 -8.13 -2.41
N CYS A 47 -7.39 -8.65 -3.36
CA CYS A 47 -6.02 -9.04 -3.08
C CYS A 47 -5.15 -7.80 -2.80
N SER A 48 -4.14 -7.94 -1.95
CA SER A 48 -3.19 -6.87 -1.62
C SER A 48 -2.49 -6.27 -2.84
N CYS A 49 -2.33 -7.02 -3.95
CA CYS A 49 -1.75 -6.49 -5.20
C CYS A 49 -2.66 -5.52 -5.97
N ILE A 50 -3.99 -5.58 -5.77
CA ILE A 50 -4.94 -4.67 -6.41
C ILE A 50 -5.37 -3.54 -5.47
N ALA A 51 -5.10 -3.64 -4.17
CA ALA A 51 -5.40 -2.58 -3.21
C ALA A 51 -4.87 -1.19 -3.63
N PRO A 52 -3.65 -1.05 -4.21
CA PRO A 52 -3.15 0.23 -4.74
C PRO A 52 -4.03 0.89 -5.79
N SER A 53 -4.64 0.12 -6.71
CA SER A 53 -5.55 0.68 -7.72
C SER A 53 -6.90 1.04 -7.12
N LEU A 54 -7.26 0.41 -5.99
CA LEU A 54 -8.52 0.67 -5.30
C LEU A 54 -8.50 1.88 -4.36
N VAL A 55 -7.33 2.45 -4.09
CA VAL A 55 -7.21 3.67 -3.28
C VAL A 55 -8.00 4.80 -3.96
N ARG A 56 -8.80 5.58 -3.24
CA ARG A 56 -9.41 6.79 -3.81
C ARG A 56 -8.65 8.04 -3.39
N VAL A 57 -8.37 8.15 -2.10
CA VAL A 57 -7.61 9.24 -1.52
C VAL A 57 -6.32 8.66 -0.94
N PRO A 58 -5.15 8.95 -1.53
CA PRO A 58 -3.89 8.45 -1.00
C PRO A 58 -3.58 9.12 0.33
N VAL A 59 -3.45 8.30 1.37
CA VAL A 59 -3.21 8.74 2.74
C VAL A 59 -2.13 7.86 3.34
N ALA A 60 -1.06 8.48 3.83
CA ALA A 60 0.01 7.77 4.52
C ALA A 60 -0.50 7.07 5.79
N HIS A 61 0.04 5.90 6.07
CA HIS A 61 -0.18 5.17 7.32
C HIS A 61 0.62 5.83 8.46
N CYS A 62 0.02 5.83 9.65
CA CYS A 62 0.73 6.06 10.90
C CYS A 62 0.99 4.69 11.52
N PHE A 63 2.27 4.33 11.68
CA PHE A 63 2.67 3.07 12.29
C PHE A 63 3.17 3.34 13.70
N GLY A 64 2.69 2.55 14.66
CA GLY A 64 3.30 2.47 15.98
C GLY A 64 4.65 1.76 15.92
N PRO A 65 5.38 1.68 17.06
CA PRO A 65 6.62 0.95 17.16
C PRO A 65 6.44 -0.54 16.81
N PRO A 66 7.49 -1.23 16.34
CA PRO A 66 7.43 -2.67 16.10
C PRO A 66 7.10 -3.42 17.40
N GLY A 67 6.12 -4.32 17.34
CA GLY A 67 5.67 -5.13 18.46
C GLY A 67 5.56 -6.62 18.10
N LEU A 68 5.61 -7.48 19.12
CA LEU A 68 5.36 -8.90 18.98
C LEU A 68 3.85 -9.18 19.11
N TYR A 69 3.24 -9.72 18.07
CA TYR A 69 1.81 -10.02 18.05
C TYR A 69 1.55 -11.51 17.98
N LYS A 70 1.64 -12.19 19.13
CA LYS A 70 1.41 -13.64 19.24
C LYS A 70 0.03 -14.01 18.67
N ARG A 71 -0.03 -15.10 17.90
CA ARG A 71 -1.28 -15.64 17.29
C ARG A 71 -2.03 -14.61 16.42
N LYS A 72 -1.31 -13.69 15.78
CA LYS A 72 -1.87 -12.73 14.83
C LYS A 72 -1.27 -12.95 13.44
N PHE A 73 -1.99 -12.48 12.44
CA PHE A 73 -1.64 -12.67 11.03
C PHE A 73 -1.37 -11.34 10.36
N CYS A 74 -0.48 -11.35 9.38
CA CYS A 74 -0.21 -10.20 8.54
C CYS A 74 -1.41 -9.92 7.62
N ALA A 75 -1.91 -8.68 7.62
CA ALA A 75 -3.00 -8.24 6.75
C ALA A 75 -2.66 -8.29 5.25
N VAL A 76 -1.37 -8.34 4.90
CA VAL A 76 -0.90 -8.33 3.49
C VAL A 76 -0.69 -9.75 2.97
N CYS A 77 0.09 -10.56 3.68
CA CYS A 77 0.51 -11.90 3.23
C CYS A 77 -0.24 -13.05 3.91
N ARG A 78 -1.09 -12.74 4.90
CA ARG A 78 -1.93 -13.68 5.67
C ARG A 78 -1.17 -14.76 6.46
N LYS A 79 0.16 -14.70 6.49
CA LYS A 79 1.00 -15.57 7.33
C LYS A 79 1.04 -15.08 8.77
N SER A 80 1.36 -15.99 9.68
CA SER A 80 1.58 -15.70 11.10
C SER A 80 2.65 -14.62 11.31
N LEU A 81 2.45 -13.78 12.31
CA LEU A 81 3.41 -12.78 12.77
C LEU A 81 4.31 -13.40 13.84
N GLU A 82 5.37 -14.07 13.40
CA GLU A 82 6.35 -14.74 14.29
C GLU A 82 7.50 -13.81 14.70
N SER A 83 7.65 -12.67 14.03
CA SER A 83 8.68 -11.66 14.27
C SER A 83 8.06 -10.29 14.56
N PRO A 84 8.84 -9.31 15.06
CA PRO A 84 8.34 -7.96 15.29
C PRO A 84 7.64 -7.40 14.05
N ALA A 85 6.39 -7.02 14.23
CA ALA A 85 5.51 -6.53 13.19
C ALA A 85 5.10 -5.09 13.49
N PHE A 86 4.65 -4.39 12.46
CA PHE A 86 4.12 -3.04 12.60
C PHE A 86 2.60 -3.10 12.71
N ARG A 87 2.06 -2.26 13.59
CA ARG A 87 0.64 -1.96 13.67
C ARG A 87 0.41 -0.56 13.12
N CYS A 88 -0.48 -0.44 12.14
CA CYS A 88 -1.04 0.85 11.77
C CYS A 88 -2.11 1.23 12.80
N GLU A 89 -2.28 2.53 13.08
CA GLU A 89 -3.33 3.04 13.97
C GLU A 89 -4.75 2.63 13.54
N VAL A 90 -4.95 2.28 12.26
CA VAL A 90 -6.20 1.69 11.75
C VAL A 90 -6.22 0.16 11.90
N VAL A 91 -5.59 -0.34 12.98
CA VAL A 91 -5.60 -1.74 13.49
C VAL A 91 -4.94 -2.80 12.60
N LEU A 92 -4.44 -2.45 11.40
CA LEU A 92 -3.75 -3.40 10.53
C LEU A 92 -2.39 -3.81 11.09
N LYS A 93 -2.14 -5.12 11.23
CA LYS A 93 -0.85 -5.71 11.64
C LYS A 93 -0.13 -6.29 10.43
N MET A 94 1.17 -6.05 10.29
CA MET A 94 1.94 -6.50 9.12
C MET A 94 3.41 -6.69 9.40
N HIS A 95 4.06 -7.58 8.63
CA HIS A 95 5.51 -7.69 8.68
C HIS A 95 6.18 -6.39 8.20
N GLY A 96 7.33 -6.06 8.78
CA GLY A 96 8.06 -4.83 8.42
C GLY A 96 8.39 -4.71 6.93
N TYR A 97 8.77 -5.83 6.30
CA TYR A 97 9.08 -5.87 4.87
C TYR A 97 7.84 -5.70 3.95
N LEU A 98 6.62 -5.63 4.50
CA LEU A 98 5.36 -5.45 3.75
C LEU A 98 4.70 -4.09 3.99
N ILE A 99 5.30 -3.23 4.82
CA ILE A 99 4.78 -1.88 5.08
C ILE A 99 4.50 -1.12 3.79
N HIS A 100 5.35 -1.28 2.77
CA HIS A 100 5.22 -0.58 1.51
C HIS A 100 4.10 -1.10 0.59
N VAL A 101 3.44 -2.22 0.93
CA VAL A 101 2.38 -2.80 0.07
C VAL A 101 1.00 -2.18 0.37
N LEU A 102 0.79 -1.68 1.60
CA LEU A 102 -0.44 -0.98 1.98
C LEU A 102 -0.28 0.52 1.74
N LEU A 103 -1.17 1.09 0.92
CA LEU A 103 -1.01 2.45 0.39
C LEU A 103 -2.09 3.44 0.83
N SER A 104 -3.15 2.98 1.49
CA SER A 104 -4.11 3.87 2.13
C SER A 104 -4.96 3.18 3.19
N CYS A 105 -5.27 3.94 4.24
CA CYS A 105 -6.48 3.75 5.01
C CYS A 105 -7.60 4.45 4.25
N ASP A 106 -8.58 3.71 3.71
CA ASP A 106 -9.69 4.31 2.95
C ASP A 106 -10.43 5.31 3.83
N VAL A 107 -10.60 6.52 3.30
CA VAL A 107 -11.43 7.56 3.91
C VAL A 107 -12.47 7.94 2.86
N PHE A 108 -13.73 7.57 3.11
CA PHE A 108 -14.84 7.94 2.24
C PHE A 108 -15.56 9.17 2.79
N PRO A 109 -15.79 10.20 1.96
CA PRO A 109 -16.86 11.15 2.13
C PRO A 109 -18.08 10.68 1.32
N GLN A 110 -19.12 10.19 1.98
CA GLN A 110 -20.44 10.00 1.39
C GLN A 110 -21.49 10.57 2.36
N ASP A 111 -22.61 11.07 1.80
CA ASP A 111 -23.73 11.64 2.56
C ASP A 111 -24.51 10.58 3.37
N THR A 112 -24.30 9.30 3.06
CA THR A 112 -24.76 8.14 3.84
C THR A 112 -23.56 7.33 4.33
N TYR A 113 -23.42 7.21 5.65
CA TYR A 113 -22.29 6.52 6.27
C TYR A 113 -22.42 5.00 6.12
N HIS A 114 -21.64 4.41 5.21
CA HIS A 114 -21.59 2.96 5.03
C HIS A 114 -20.61 2.30 5.99
N HIS A 115 -20.85 1.06 6.41
CA HIS A 115 -19.88 0.34 7.25
C HIS A 115 -18.49 0.27 6.61
N HIS A 116 -17.49 0.83 7.31
CA HIS A 116 -16.09 0.71 6.92
C HIS A 116 -15.50 -0.61 7.43
N TRP A 117 -15.67 -1.68 6.66
CA TRP A 117 -15.21 -3.02 7.00
C TRP A 117 -13.70 -3.19 6.84
N ARG A 118 -13.04 -3.73 7.87
CA ARG A 118 -11.65 -4.17 7.86
C ARG A 118 -11.56 -5.63 8.27
N GLU A 119 -10.67 -6.36 7.64
CA GLU A 119 -10.51 -7.78 7.90
C GLU A 119 -9.58 -8.04 9.09
N GLY A 120 -9.96 -9.01 9.91
CA GLY A 120 -9.00 -9.89 10.56
C GLY A 120 -8.62 -9.57 12.00
N ASN A 121 -7.77 -10.46 12.53
CA ASN A 121 -7.14 -10.42 13.85
C ASN A 121 -8.10 -10.30 15.05
N LEU A 122 -9.38 -10.65 14.85
CA LEU A 122 -10.41 -10.70 15.87
C LEU A 122 -10.06 -11.74 16.96
N SER A 123 -10.63 -11.59 18.16
CA SER A 123 -10.53 -12.63 19.19
C SER A 123 -11.22 -13.91 18.73
N SER A 124 -10.77 -15.07 19.20
CA SER A 124 -11.46 -16.35 18.95
C SER A 124 -12.86 -16.40 19.58
N SER A 125 -13.15 -15.50 20.52
CA SER A 125 -14.48 -15.31 21.12
C SER A 125 -15.37 -14.32 20.37
N ALA A 126 -14.85 -13.65 19.32
CA ALA A 126 -15.60 -12.65 18.56
C ALA A 126 -16.85 -13.26 17.93
N ARG A 127 -18.01 -12.64 18.12
CA ARG A 127 -19.30 -13.13 17.62
C ARG A 127 -19.81 -12.24 16.50
N CYS A 128 -20.29 -12.87 15.43
CA CYS A 128 -20.91 -12.19 14.31
C CYS A 128 -22.22 -11.54 14.72
N GLU A 129 -22.41 -10.28 14.34
CA GLU A 129 -23.62 -9.53 14.64
C GLU A 129 -24.86 -10.14 13.98
N PHE A 130 -24.70 -10.70 12.78
CA PHE A 130 -25.81 -11.26 12.00
C PHE A 130 -26.22 -12.67 12.48
N CYS A 131 -25.30 -13.63 12.48
CA CYS A 131 -25.63 -15.04 12.77
C CYS A 131 -25.36 -15.46 14.22
N LYS A 132 -24.79 -14.56 15.05
CA LYS A 132 -24.41 -14.79 16.46
C LYS A 132 -23.42 -15.92 16.73
N LYS A 133 -22.87 -16.55 15.68
CA LYS A 133 -21.78 -17.55 15.76
C LYS A 133 -20.42 -16.87 15.82
N THR A 134 -19.41 -17.59 16.28
CA THR A 134 -18.01 -17.14 16.31
C THR A 134 -17.52 -16.78 14.91
N CYS A 135 -16.93 -15.59 14.75
CA CYS A 135 -16.38 -15.09 13.48
C CYS A 135 -14.88 -14.76 13.51
N GLY A 136 -14.23 -14.86 14.67
CA GLY A 136 -12.78 -14.82 14.76
C GLY A 136 -12.15 -16.21 14.65
N SER A 137 -10.86 -16.26 14.31
CA SER A 137 -10.08 -17.50 14.20
C SER A 137 -8.66 -17.29 14.75
N SER A 138 -8.14 -18.32 15.43
CA SER A 138 -6.72 -18.43 15.80
C SER A 138 -5.85 -18.99 14.68
N GLU A 139 -6.45 -19.62 13.67
CA GLU A 139 -5.76 -20.40 12.64
C GLU A 139 -5.52 -19.63 11.35
N VAL A 140 -6.37 -18.63 11.07
CA VAL A 140 -6.31 -17.80 9.86
C VAL A 140 -6.73 -16.36 10.11
N LEU A 141 -6.28 -15.45 9.24
CA LEU A 141 -6.80 -14.09 9.20
C LEU A 141 -8.26 -14.11 8.69
N SER A 142 -9.22 -13.95 9.60
CA SER A 142 -10.64 -13.98 9.24
C SER A 142 -11.50 -13.06 10.08
N GLY A 143 -12.75 -12.90 9.63
CA GLY A 143 -13.72 -12.00 10.23
C GLY A 143 -13.54 -10.57 9.76
N MET A 144 -14.62 -9.79 9.89
CA MET A 144 -14.69 -8.39 9.50
C MET A 144 -15.09 -7.57 10.72
N ARG A 145 -14.45 -6.42 10.92
CA ARG A 145 -14.80 -5.42 11.92
C ARG A 145 -15.11 -4.11 11.21
N CYS A 146 -16.20 -3.46 11.60
CA CYS A 146 -16.44 -2.10 11.17
C CYS A 146 -15.61 -1.14 12.04
N GLU A 147 -14.77 -0.31 11.42
CA GLU A 147 -13.92 0.65 12.16
C GLU A 147 -14.71 1.80 12.80
N TRP A 148 -15.95 2.05 12.34
CA TRP A 148 -16.79 3.12 12.88
C TRP A 148 -17.61 2.64 14.06
N CYS A 149 -18.46 1.64 13.87
CA CYS A 149 -19.36 1.15 14.93
C CYS A 149 -18.82 -0.04 15.73
N GLY A 150 -17.71 -0.64 15.32
CA GLY A 150 -17.08 -1.76 16.02
C GLY A 150 -17.77 -3.12 15.85
N ILE A 151 -18.89 -3.22 15.12
CA ILE A 151 -19.58 -4.50 14.92
C ILE A 151 -18.67 -5.49 14.20
N LEU A 152 -18.85 -6.77 14.54
CA LEU A 152 -18.09 -7.88 13.99
C LEU A 152 -19.00 -8.73 13.12
N ALA A 153 -18.48 -9.24 12.00
CA ALA A 153 -19.23 -10.13 11.13
C ALA A 153 -18.31 -11.12 10.43
N HIS A 154 -18.83 -12.28 10.00
CA HIS A 154 -18.13 -13.08 9.00
C HIS A 154 -18.00 -12.31 7.69
N ALA A 155 -16.99 -12.64 6.87
CA ALA A 155 -16.88 -12.13 5.52
C ALA A 155 -18.12 -12.45 4.65
N ALA A 156 -18.78 -13.59 4.92
CA ALA A 156 -20.03 -13.95 4.29
C ALA A 156 -21.25 -13.18 4.83
N CYS A 157 -21.20 -12.76 6.09
CA CYS A 157 -22.33 -12.09 6.75
C CYS A 157 -22.31 -10.57 6.55
N CYS A 158 -21.13 -9.95 6.37
CA CYS A 158 -21.01 -8.50 6.28
C CYS A 158 -21.79 -7.88 5.11
N VAL A 159 -22.04 -8.66 4.04
CA VAL A 159 -22.86 -8.23 2.90
C VAL A 159 -24.37 -8.27 3.16
N ILE A 160 -24.79 -8.94 4.24
CA ILE A 160 -26.19 -9.06 4.66
C ILE A 160 -26.51 -8.04 5.76
N VAL A 161 -25.50 -7.60 6.51
CA VAL A 161 -25.63 -6.51 7.48
C VAL A 161 -26.14 -5.25 6.75
N PRO A 162 -27.10 -4.51 7.32
CA PRO A 162 -27.56 -3.25 6.75
C PRO A 162 -26.38 -2.36 6.35
N PRO A 163 -26.37 -1.74 5.16
CA PRO A 163 -25.21 -1.01 4.68
C PRO A 163 -24.89 0.23 5.52
N GLU A 164 -25.93 0.83 6.12
CA GLU A 164 -25.85 2.05 6.92
C GLU A 164 -25.24 1.80 8.31
N CYS A 165 -24.14 2.50 8.59
CA CYS A 165 -23.44 2.47 9.85
C CYS A 165 -23.97 3.54 10.80
N THR A 166 -24.38 3.11 11.99
CA THR A 166 -24.88 4.01 13.05
C THR A 166 -23.78 4.58 13.95
N PHE A 167 -22.50 4.34 13.63
CA PHE A 167 -21.32 4.65 14.46
C PHE A 167 -21.30 3.98 15.86
N GLY A 168 -22.30 3.16 16.16
CA GLY A 168 -22.39 2.41 17.40
C GLY A 168 -22.41 3.30 18.64
N ARG A 169 -21.85 2.80 19.74
CA ARG A 169 -21.87 3.46 21.06
C ARG A 169 -21.13 4.80 21.09
N LEU A 170 -20.15 4.97 20.18
CA LEU A 170 -19.31 6.16 20.10
C LEU A 170 -19.83 7.19 19.07
N ARG A 171 -21.06 7.04 18.59
CA ARG A 171 -21.67 7.95 17.59
C ARG A 171 -21.44 9.42 17.88
N ASN A 172 -21.63 9.85 19.13
CA ASN A 172 -21.52 11.27 19.50
C ASN A 172 -20.06 11.74 19.67
N MET A 173 -19.08 10.83 19.63
CA MET A 173 -17.65 11.12 19.77
C MET A 173 -16.89 10.92 18.45
N ILE A 174 -17.51 10.29 17.45
CA ILE A 174 -16.91 10.08 16.15
C ILE A 174 -17.23 11.27 15.26
N LEU A 175 -16.20 11.98 14.80
CA LEU A 175 -16.31 12.97 13.73
C LEU A 175 -16.16 12.25 12.39
N PRO A 176 -17.20 12.19 11.55
CA PRO A 176 -17.08 11.59 10.23
C PRO A 176 -16.08 12.37 9.37
N PRO A 177 -15.43 11.72 8.38
CA PRO A 177 -14.45 12.40 7.54
C PRO A 177 -14.99 13.61 6.78
N SER A 178 -16.29 13.61 6.43
CA SER A 178 -16.95 14.76 5.79
C SER A 178 -17.03 15.99 6.71
N CYS A 179 -16.97 15.80 8.02
CA CYS A 179 -17.00 16.87 9.02
C CYS A 179 -15.60 17.43 9.34
N VAL A 180 -14.54 16.86 8.75
CA VAL A 180 -13.14 17.26 9.01
C VAL A 180 -12.47 17.62 7.68
N GLN A 181 -12.29 18.91 7.43
CA GLN A 181 -11.52 19.40 6.29
C GLN A 181 -10.10 19.73 6.71
N LEU A 182 -9.14 18.90 6.29
CA LEU A 182 -7.71 19.21 6.46
C LEU A 182 -7.29 20.23 5.40
N PHE A 183 -7.13 21.49 5.78
CA PHE A 183 -6.39 22.45 4.97
C PHE A 183 -4.90 22.19 5.14
N SER A 184 -4.28 21.44 4.22
CA SER A 184 -2.83 21.18 4.28
C SER A 184 -2.12 21.65 3.03
N ARG A 185 -1.27 22.68 3.20
CA ARG A 185 -0.04 22.83 2.44
C ARG A 185 1.03 22.04 3.21
N ASN A 186 1.49 20.93 2.62
CA ASN A 186 2.79 20.33 2.93
C ASN A 186 3.07 19.83 4.36
N PHE A 187 2.08 19.36 5.13
CA PHE A 187 2.39 18.77 6.45
C PHE A 187 2.63 17.26 6.40
N SER A 188 3.75 16.83 7.01
CA SER A 188 3.93 15.48 7.53
C SER A 188 2.94 15.25 8.67
N LYS A 189 2.24 14.11 8.66
CA LYS A 189 1.26 13.75 9.72
C LYS A 189 1.86 13.74 11.13
N LEU A 190 3.18 13.54 11.28
CA LEU A 190 3.85 13.66 12.59
C LEU A 190 3.55 15.01 13.25
N HIS A 191 3.52 16.08 12.45
CA HIS A 191 3.36 17.44 12.95
C HIS A 191 1.89 17.79 13.27
N CYS A 192 0.93 17.15 12.60
CA CYS A 192 -0.50 17.44 12.78
C CYS A 192 -1.11 16.79 14.02
N PHE A 193 -0.59 15.63 14.45
CA PHE A 193 -1.17 14.86 15.55
C PHE A 193 -0.39 14.95 16.86
N ARG A 194 0.67 15.79 16.94
CA ARG A 194 1.59 15.87 18.10
C ARG A 194 1.98 14.48 18.61
N ILE A 195 2.27 13.55 17.69
CA ILE A 195 2.69 12.19 18.05
C ILE A 195 4.13 12.32 18.52
N SER A 196 4.35 12.20 19.83
CA SER A 196 5.67 12.18 20.42
C SER A 196 6.46 10.96 19.93
N GLU A 197 7.71 11.16 19.52
CA GLU A 197 8.67 10.13 19.10
C GLU A 197 9.16 9.22 20.25
N ASN A 198 8.42 9.13 21.36
CA ASN A 198 8.88 8.35 22.49
C ASN A 198 8.69 6.85 22.21
N LEU A 199 9.77 6.21 21.78
CA LEU A 199 10.02 4.78 21.97
C LEU A 199 9.97 4.49 23.47
N GLN A 200 8.78 4.23 23.99
CA GLN A 200 8.64 3.44 25.21
C GLN A 200 7.70 2.29 24.86
N THR A 201 8.24 1.09 24.99
CA THR A 201 7.54 -0.19 24.91
C THR A 201 6.41 -0.19 25.92
N GLU A 202 5.19 0.09 25.48
CA GLU A 202 3.99 -0.29 26.21
C GLU A 202 3.68 -1.74 25.82
N SER A 203 3.91 -2.65 26.77
CA SER A 203 3.40 -4.01 26.72
C SER A 203 1.91 -3.97 27.02
N ASP A 204 1.07 -4.36 26.05
CA ASP A 204 -0.31 -4.75 26.33
C ASP A 204 -0.25 -5.98 27.26
N GLU A 205 -0.53 -5.77 28.54
CA GLU A 205 -0.72 -6.80 29.56
C GLU A 205 -2.05 -7.53 29.30
N ASP A 206 -1.97 -8.72 28.69
CA ASP A 206 -2.94 -9.79 28.91
C ASP A 206 -2.24 -10.83 29.80
N ASP A 207 -2.74 -10.98 31.03
CA ASP A 207 -2.29 -11.92 32.06
C ASP A 207 -2.27 -13.37 31.54
N ASP A 208 -1.09 -14.00 31.60
CA ASP A 208 -0.91 -15.42 31.93
C ASP A 208 0.59 -15.66 32.22
N VAL A 209 0.87 -15.96 33.49
CA VAL A 209 2.20 -16.18 34.07
C VAL A 209 2.68 -17.61 33.73
N ASP A 210 3.84 -17.74 33.07
CA ASP A 210 4.99 -18.48 33.63
C ASP A 210 6.21 -18.53 32.70
N GLY A 211 7.40 -18.47 33.32
CA GLY A 211 8.61 -19.19 32.87
C GLY A 211 9.56 -18.47 31.90
N SER A 212 10.58 -17.81 32.46
CA SER A 212 11.75 -17.28 31.77
C SER A 212 12.58 -18.35 31.02
N THR A 213 13.05 -18.05 29.80
CA THR A 213 14.42 -18.41 29.37
C THR A 213 14.90 -17.54 28.20
N GLN A 214 16.09 -16.95 28.33
CA GLN A 214 16.84 -16.27 27.28
C GLN A 214 17.20 -17.25 26.14
N GLY A 215 17.17 -16.78 24.89
CA GLY A 215 17.64 -17.58 23.75
C GLY A 215 17.67 -16.83 22.42
N SER A 216 18.88 -16.37 22.06
CA SER A 216 19.51 -16.37 20.73
C SER A 216 18.63 -16.28 19.47
N THR A 217 18.95 -15.29 18.63
CA THR A 217 18.62 -15.22 17.19
C THR A 217 18.85 -16.58 16.51
N LYS A 218 17.78 -17.36 16.34
CA LYS A 218 17.79 -18.55 15.50
C LYS A 218 17.61 -18.12 14.06
N ASP A 219 18.68 -18.30 13.30
CA ASP A 219 18.68 -18.34 11.85
C ASP A 219 17.52 -19.18 11.32
N ILE A 220 16.89 -18.67 10.27
CA ILE A 220 15.89 -19.37 9.48
C ILE A 220 16.54 -20.66 8.97
N GLN A 221 16.11 -21.80 9.51
CA GLN A 221 16.51 -23.12 9.04
C GLN A 221 16.18 -23.26 7.55
N ILE A 222 17.24 -23.22 6.74
CA ILE A 222 17.22 -23.56 5.32
C ILE A 222 16.95 -25.06 5.23
N SER A 223 15.77 -25.45 4.75
CA SER A 223 15.58 -26.82 4.28
C SER A 223 16.45 -26.99 3.03
N THR A 224 17.52 -27.78 3.14
CA THR A 224 18.35 -28.22 2.01
C THR A 224 17.58 -29.23 1.16
N ASP A 225 16.53 -28.76 0.50
CA ASP A 225 15.89 -29.46 -0.60
C ASP A 225 16.81 -29.26 -1.82
N SER A 226 17.69 -30.23 -2.09
CA SER A 226 18.79 -30.13 -3.08
C SER A 226 18.32 -29.81 -4.51
N SER A 227 17.01 -29.90 -4.76
CA SER A 227 16.33 -29.60 -6.02
C SER A 227 16.05 -28.10 -6.26
N LYS A 228 16.09 -27.27 -5.22
CA LYS A 228 15.75 -25.84 -5.29
C LYS A 228 17.00 -24.96 -5.13
N GLN A 229 16.95 -23.79 -5.75
CA GLN A 229 17.92 -22.71 -5.57
C GLN A 229 17.23 -21.50 -4.98
N THR A 230 17.97 -20.72 -4.19
CA THR A 230 17.48 -19.48 -3.58
C THR A 230 18.19 -18.29 -4.21
N LEU A 231 17.43 -17.32 -4.70
CA LEU A 231 17.93 -16.15 -5.42
C LEU A 231 17.59 -14.87 -4.65
N LYS A 232 18.52 -13.90 -4.66
CA LYS A 232 18.30 -12.55 -4.13
C LYS A 232 17.78 -11.65 -5.25
N ILE A 233 16.61 -11.08 -5.05
CA ILE A 233 15.91 -10.28 -6.06
C ILE A 233 15.72 -8.85 -5.57
N PHE A 234 16.18 -7.88 -6.34
CA PHE A 234 15.95 -6.45 -6.16
C PHE A 234 14.86 -5.96 -7.12
N ASP A 235 14.00 -5.03 -6.68
CA ASP A 235 12.93 -4.47 -7.50
C ASP A 235 13.32 -3.17 -8.24
N GLY A 236 14.55 -2.67 -8.07
CA GLY A 236 15.01 -1.46 -8.74
C GLY A 236 16.28 -0.86 -8.11
N ASN A 237 16.70 0.30 -8.62
CA ASN A 237 17.94 0.98 -8.20
C ASN A 237 17.91 1.38 -6.72
N ASP A 238 16.77 1.85 -6.22
CA ASP A 238 16.66 2.28 -4.82
C ASP A 238 16.83 1.09 -3.86
N ALA A 239 16.25 -0.06 -4.21
CA ALA A 239 16.42 -1.31 -3.46
C ALA A 239 17.88 -1.78 -3.43
N VAL A 240 18.61 -1.66 -4.55
CA VAL A 240 20.05 -1.97 -4.59
C VAL A 240 20.83 -1.02 -3.70
N LYS A 241 20.61 0.30 -3.80
CA LYS A 241 21.27 1.32 -2.98
C LYS A 241 21.06 1.09 -1.48
N ARG A 242 19.86 0.66 -1.08
CA ARG A 242 19.50 0.38 0.32
C ARG A 242 19.81 -1.05 0.76
N ASN A 243 20.35 -1.89 -0.12
CA ASN A 243 20.53 -3.32 0.08
C ASN A 243 19.25 -4.04 0.57
N GLN A 244 18.09 -3.66 0.02
CA GLN A 244 16.79 -4.25 0.33
C GLN A 244 16.38 -5.21 -0.79
N PHE A 245 16.39 -6.51 -0.50
CA PHE A 245 16.02 -7.55 -1.45
C PHE A 245 14.96 -8.49 -0.91
N ARG A 246 14.38 -9.30 -1.79
CA ARG A 246 13.55 -10.44 -1.44
C ARG A 246 14.22 -11.74 -1.89
N LEU A 247 14.08 -12.77 -1.08
CA LEU A 247 14.52 -14.11 -1.43
C LEU A 247 13.39 -14.84 -2.13
N ILE A 248 13.69 -15.46 -3.27
CA ILE A 248 12.80 -16.41 -3.94
C ILE A 248 13.46 -17.78 -3.95
N SER A 249 12.66 -18.83 -3.86
CA SER A 249 13.13 -20.22 -4.01
C SER A 249 12.45 -20.84 -5.23
N VAL A 250 13.25 -21.24 -6.21
CA VAL A 250 12.79 -21.81 -7.49
C VAL A 250 13.50 -23.14 -7.75
N PRO A 251 12.90 -24.09 -8.49
CA PRO A 251 13.62 -25.28 -8.94
C PRO A 251 14.90 -24.91 -9.70
N ARG A 252 15.96 -25.71 -9.58
CA ARG A 252 17.21 -25.48 -10.33
C ARG A 252 17.02 -25.54 -11.85
N ILE A 253 16.03 -26.30 -12.31
CA ILE A 253 15.67 -26.46 -13.72
C ILE A 253 14.67 -25.40 -14.22
N ALA A 254 14.31 -24.41 -13.39
CA ALA A 254 13.29 -23.42 -13.73
C ALA A 254 13.70 -22.59 -14.94
N LYS A 255 12.76 -22.33 -15.84
CA LYS A 255 12.97 -21.43 -16.99
C LYS A 255 13.02 -19.97 -16.51
N ASN A 256 13.68 -19.10 -17.28
CA ASN A 256 13.80 -17.68 -16.94
C ASN A 256 12.44 -17.02 -16.63
N GLU A 257 11.41 -17.34 -17.42
CA GLU A 257 10.04 -16.85 -17.21
C GLU A 257 9.48 -17.23 -15.83
N GLU A 258 9.68 -18.46 -15.39
CA GLU A 258 9.21 -18.93 -14.06
C GLU A 258 9.94 -18.21 -12.92
N VAL A 259 11.21 -17.85 -13.13
CA VAL A 259 12.00 -17.07 -12.17
C VAL A 259 11.50 -15.63 -12.13
N VAL A 260 11.24 -15.00 -13.28
CA VAL A 260 10.63 -13.66 -13.37
C VAL A 260 9.27 -13.64 -12.69
N GLU A 261 8.44 -14.65 -12.92
CA GLU A 261 7.13 -14.76 -12.27
C GLU A 261 7.27 -14.84 -10.74
N ALA A 262 8.17 -15.71 -10.25
CA ALA A 262 8.46 -15.83 -8.83
C ALA A 262 8.97 -14.51 -8.22
N ALA A 263 9.80 -13.78 -8.97
CA ALA A 263 10.34 -12.48 -8.60
C ALA A 263 9.23 -11.41 -8.49
N LEU A 264 8.35 -11.28 -9.50
CA LEU A 264 7.20 -10.36 -9.48
C LEU A 264 6.24 -10.68 -8.32
N ARG A 265 5.94 -11.97 -8.11
CA ARG A 265 5.09 -12.43 -6.99
C ARG A 265 5.68 -12.06 -5.63
N ALA A 266 6.99 -12.18 -5.44
CA ALA A 266 7.65 -11.81 -4.19
C ALA A 266 7.41 -10.33 -3.83
N TYR A 267 7.29 -9.48 -4.84
CA TYR A 267 7.03 -8.05 -4.74
C TYR A 267 5.56 -7.65 -4.88
N TYR A 268 4.62 -8.61 -4.90
CA TYR A 268 3.17 -8.36 -5.02
C TYR A 268 2.78 -7.64 -6.32
N ILE A 269 3.54 -7.87 -7.39
CA ILE A 269 3.24 -7.36 -8.73
C ILE A 269 2.52 -8.46 -9.52
N ASN A 270 1.42 -8.11 -10.19
CA ASN A 270 0.57 -9.02 -10.94
C ASN A 270 0.52 -8.61 -12.42
N ASP A 271 1.69 -8.26 -12.95
CA ASP A 271 1.87 -7.88 -14.34
C ASP A 271 2.28 -9.11 -15.16
N ASP A 272 2.22 -9.00 -16.48
CA ASP A 272 2.65 -10.06 -17.37
C ASP A 272 4.18 -10.23 -17.30
N GLN A 273 4.63 -11.44 -16.94
CA GLN A 273 6.05 -11.80 -16.84
C GLN A 273 6.83 -11.53 -18.13
N GLN A 274 6.17 -11.58 -19.30
CA GLN A 274 6.82 -11.34 -20.59
C GLN A 274 7.31 -9.90 -20.74
N GLU A 275 6.74 -8.96 -19.98
CA GLU A 275 7.13 -7.55 -19.98
C GLU A 275 8.36 -7.27 -19.10
N TYR A 276 8.90 -8.28 -18.42
CA TYR A 276 9.99 -8.13 -17.47
C TYR A 276 11.17 -9.06 -17.80
N GLU A 277 12.33 -8.70 -17.28
CA GLU A 277 13.56 -9.48 -17.38
C GLU A 277 14.37 -9.37 -16.08
N LEU A 278 15.21 -10.37 -15.85
CA LEU A 278 16.16 -10.39 -14.75
C LEU A 278 17.55 -10.06 -15.29
N GLN A 279 18.19 -9.04 -14.72
CA GLN A 279 19.56 -8.67 -15.03
C GLN A 279 20.46 -9.02 -13.85
N THR A 280 21.65 -9.56 -14.13
CA THR A 280 22.67 -9.77 -13.09
C THR A 280 23.26 -8.42 -12.69
N PHE A 281 23.54 -8.24 -11.40
CA PHE A 281 24.18 -7.03 -10.90
C PHE A 281 25.49 -7.35 -10.19
N THR A 282 26.61 -6.89 -10.75
CA THR A 282 27.88 -6.75 -10.03
C THR A 282 27.94 -5.37 -9.39
N GLN A 283 28.24 -5.34 -8.09
CA GLN A 283 28.18 -4.16 -7.21
C GLN A 283 29.03 -2.95 -7.68
N GLN A 284 29.90 -3.15 -8.68
CA GLN A 284 30.83 -2.17 -9.22
C GLN A 284 30.20 -1.15 -10.20
N VAL A 285 29.03 -1.41 -10.79
CA VAL A 285 28.51 -0.58 -11.90
C VAL A 285 27.74 0.68 -11.44
N LEU A 286 27.25 0.74 -10.19
CA LEU A 286 26.49 1.92 -9.69
C LEU A 286 27.35 3.09 -9.19
N LEU A 287 28.68 2.94 -9.14
CA LEU A 287 29.60 4.04 -8.84
C LEU A 287 30.08 4.77 -10.12
N SER A 288 29.77 4.23 -11.31
CA SER A 288 30.26 4.77 -12.59
C SER A 288 29.34 5.82 -13.23
N ASP A 289 28.07 5.90 -12.84
CA ASP A 289 27.12 6.84 -13.47
C ASP A 289 27.23 8.28 -12.90
N ASP A 290 28.09 8.52 -11.90
CA ASP A 290 28.31 9.84 -11.27
C ASP A 290 29.70 10.46 -11.56
N VAL A 291 30.51 9.89 -12.47
CA VAL A 291 31.80 10.51 -12.87
C VAL A 291 31.93 10.56 -14.39
N ILE A 292 31.42 11.66 -14.97
CA ILE A 292 31.90 12.14 -16.27
C ILE A 292 33.34 12.65 -16.06
N ASN A 293 34.26 12.16 -16.90
CA ASN A 293 35.70 12.43 -17.01
C ASN A 293 36.66 11.52 -16.23
N ARG A 294 37.25 10.54 -16.94
CA ARG A 294 38.66 10.61 -17.38
C ARG A 294 38.98 9.53 -18.42
N ASN A 295 39.81 9.93 -19.38
CA ASN A 295 40.32 9.14 -20.51
C ASN A 295 41.25 8.00 -20.09
N ASP A 296 41.37 7.04 -21.02
CA ASP A 296 42.51 6.13 -21.28
C ASP A 296 42.97 5.16 -20.18
N ALA A 297 42.74 3.86 -20.41
CA ALA A 297 43.77 2.88 -20.76
C ALA A 297 43.23 1.44 -20.60
N ALA A 298 43.48 0.62 -21.61
CA ALA A 298 43.31 -0.83 -21.55
C ALA A 298 44.19 -1.44 -20.47
N GLU A 299 43.71 -2.47 -19.77
CA GLU A 299 44.55 -3.61 -19.38
C GLU A 299 43.72 -4.84 -19.01
N ASP A 300 43.99 -5.91 -19.77
CA ASP A 300 43.63 -7.30 -19.49
C ASP A 300 44.26 -7.77 -18.18
N SER A 301 43.51 -8.51 -17.37
CA SER A 301 44.11 -9.53 -16.50
C SER A 301 43.11 -10.62 -16.10
N ASN A 302 43.25 -11.75 -16.77
CA ASN A 302 42.83 -13.07 -16.29
C ASN A 302 43.52 -13.38 -14.96
N LEU A 303 42.75 -13.76 -13.92
CA LEU A 303 43.25 -14.62 -12.86
C LEU A 303 42.21 -15.70 -12.53
N GLY A 304 42.60 -16.95 -12.79
CA GLY A 304 41.80 -18.14 -12.57
C GLY A 304 41.70 -18.56 -11.10
N SER A 305 40.47 -18.92 -10.73
CA SER A 305 40.05 -20.07 -9.91
C SER A 305 40.90 -20.49 -8.70
N VAL A 306 40.47 -20.09 -7.50
CA VAL A 306 40.48 -20.93 -6.28
C VAL A 306 39.23 -20.56 -5.45
N PHE A 307 38.40 -21.54 -5.09
CA PHE A 307 37.05 -21.47 -4.49
C PHE A 307 35.88 -21.08 -5.43
N ARG A 308 35.36 -22.07 -6.17
CA ARG A 308 33.96 -22.04 -6.67
C ARG A 308 33.04 -22.66 -5.63
N GLU A 309 32.65 -21.88 -4.62
CA GLU A 309 31.49 -22.21 -3.80
C GLU A 309 30.89 -20.93 -3.19
N SER A 310 29.60 -20.72 -3.48
CA SER A 310 28.66 -19.85 -2.77
C SER A 310 28.75 -18.31 -2.96
N VAL A 311 28.12 -17.81 -4.01
CA VAL A 311 27.37 -16.54 -3.90
C VAL A 311 26.01 -16.75 -4.57
N PRO A 312 24.87 -16.59 -3.87
CA PRO A 312 23.58 -16.54 -4.54
C PRO A 312 23.60 -15.31 -5.46
N GLU A 313 23.52 -15.55 -6.76
CA GLU A 313 23.48 -14.48 -7.76
C GLU A 313 22.35 -13.51 -7.40
N ALA A 314 22.73 -12.23 -7.27
CA ALA A 314 21.80 -11.15 -7.05
C ALA A 314 21.27 -10.68 -8.40
N TRP A 315 19.95 -10.64 -8.52
CA TRP A 315 19.26 -10.24 -9.73
C TRP A 315 18.45 -8.98 -9.47
N ILE A 316 18.36 -8.11 -10.46
CA ILE A 316 17.44 -6.98 -10.47
C ILE A 316 16.36 -7.22 -11.52
N ILE A 317 15.10 -7.07 -11.12
CA ILE A 317 13.98 -7.15 -12.06
C ILE A 317 13.88 -5.81 -12.79
N ARG A 318 13.77 -5.85 -14.11
CA ARG A 318 13.55 -4.69 -14.97
C ARG A 318 12.33 -4.89 -15.84
N ALA A 319 11.58 -3.81 -16.07
CA ALA A 319 10.61 -3.78 -17.14
C ALA A 319 11.34 -3.61 -18.48
N LYS A 320 10.94 -4.37 -19.49
CA LYS A 320 11.46 -4.24 -20.84
C LYS A 320 11.07 -2.87 -21.42
N PRO A 321 11.96 -2.20 -22.16
CA PRO A 321 11.67 -0.89 -22.72
C PRO A 321 10.52 -0.99 -23.71
N LYS A 322 9.56 -0.07 -23.58
CA LYS A 322 8.47 0.12 -24.53
C LYS A 322 8.61 1.46 -25.23
N ASP A 323 8.20 1.51 -26.49
CA ASP A 323 8.13 2.73 -27.29
C ASP A 323 6.83 3.50 -27.06
N GLU A 324 5.80 2.80 -26.59
CA GLU A 324 4.51 3.37 -26.21
C GLU A 324 4.00 2.73 -24.92
N GLU A 325 3.29 3.51 -24.11
CA GLU A 325 2.66 3.05 -22.87
C GLU A 325 1.30 3.71 -22.63
N VAL A 326 0.49 3.13 -21.74
CA VAL A 326 -0.79 3.71 -21.33
C VAL A 326 -0.63 4.38 -19.97
N ILE A 327 -0.90 5.68 -19.90
CA ILE A 327 -0.96 6.45 -18.67
C ILE A 327 -2.41 6.64 -18.22
N ARG A 328 -2.66 6.54 -16.91
CA ARG A 328 -3.98 6.82 -16.30
C ARG A 328 -3.96 8.18 -15.62
N ILE A 329 -4.84 9.07 -16.06
CA ILE A 329 -4.97 10.45 -15.56
C ILE A 329 -6.23 10.58 -14.72
N TYR A 330 -6.06 11.00 -13.47
CA TYR A 330 -7.13 11.14 -12.48
C TYR A 330 -7.53 12.63 -12.33
N PRO A 331 -8.78 13.02 -12.57
CA PRO A 331 -9.26 14.37 -12.34
C PRO A 331 -9.42 14.64 -10.84
N ALA A 332 -8.66 15.59 -10.29
CA ALA A 332 -8.66 15.87 -8.85
C ALA A 332 -10.00 16.44 -8.32
N TRP A 333 -10.84 17.00 -9.20
CA TRP A 333 -12.16 17.54 -8.84
C TRP A 333 -13.26 16.48 -8.75
N LEU A 334 -13.05 15.27 -9.30
CA LEU A 334 -14.04 14.19 -9.18
C LEU A 334 -13.83 13.43 -7.87
N LYS A 335 -14.70 13.70 -6.89
CA LYS A 335 -14.68 13.03 -5.57
C LYS A 335 -15.39 11.66 -5.54
N VAL A 336 -15.97 11.23 -6.67
CA VAL A 336 -16.84 10.05 -6.76
C VAL A 336 -16.34 9.07 -7.82
N GLY A 337 -16.05 7.83 -7.40
CA GLY A 337 -15.67 6.73 -8.29
C GLY A 337 -14.19 6.73 -8.72
N MET A 338 -13.71 5.62 -9.26
CA MET A 338 -12.37 5.49 -9.86
C MET A 338 -12.39 6.00 -11.30
N ALA A 339 -12.90 7.21 -11.51
CA ALA A 339 -12.90 7.83 -12.82
C ALA A 339 -11.46 8.24 -13.16
N TYR A 340 -10.87 7.58 -14.15
CA TYR A 340 -9.64 8.02 -14.78
C TYR A 340 -9.81 7.93 -16.29
N VAL A 341 -9.01 8.73 -17.00
CA VAL A 341 -8.88 8.66 -18.44
C VAL A 341 -7.57 7.94 -18.76
N SER A 342 -7.63 6.97 -19.67
CA SER A 342 -6.43 6.29 -20.17
C SER A 342 -5.98 6.95 -21.46
N LEU A 343 -4.72 7.37 -21.52
CA LEU A 343 -4.10 7.94 -22.70
C LEU A 343 -2.90 7.09 -23.13
N ARG A 344 -2.66 7.01 -24.43
CA ARG A 344 -1.46 6.37 -24.98
C ARG A 344 -0.37 7.43 -25.13
N VAL A 345 0.78 7.19 -24.54
CA VAL A 345 1.96 8.07 -24.61
C VAL A 345 3.08 7.38 -25.37
N ASN A 346 3.80 8.15 -26.18
CA ASN A 346 4.96 7.73 -26.97
C ASN A 346 6.18 8.60 -26.64
N LYS A 347 7.26 8.46 -27.41
CA LYS A 347 8.52 9.18 -27.22
C LYS A 347 8.40 10.71 -27.31
N ASP A 348 7.39 11.22 -28.01
CA ASP A 348 7.18 12.66 -28.25
C ASP A 348 6.13 13.26 -27.31
N SER A 349 5.48 12.43 -26.49
CA SER A 349 4.41 12.86 -25.59
C SER A 349 4.95 13.65 -24.39
N THR A 350 4.73 14.96 -24.40
CA THR A 350 5.02 15.86 -23.27
C THR A 350 3.85 15.98 -22.31
N VAL A 351 4.09 16.44 -21.09
CA VAL A 351 3.04 16.78 -20.11
C VAL A 351 1.99 17.72 -20.72
N GLN A 352 2.40 18.73 -21.49
CA GLN A 352 1.48 19.66 -22.15
C GLN A 352 0.57 18.96 -23.18
N THR A 353 1.11 18.02 -23.97
CA THR A 353 0.30 17.26 -24.94
C THR A 353 -0.73 16.38 -24.24
N VAL A 354 -0.35 15.75 -23.12
CA VAL A 354 -1.25 14.94 -22.29
C VAL A 354 -2.37 15.78 -21.68
N ILE A 355 -2.06 16.99 -21.16
CA ILE A 355 -3.09 17.91 -20.65
C ILE A 355 -4.07 18.31 -21.76
N LYS A 356 -3.54 18.62 -22.96
CA LYS A 356 -4.36 18.98 -24.13
C LYS A 356 -5.31 17.86 -24.56
N GLU A 357 -4.86 16.60 -24.50
CA GLU A 357 -5.65 15.43 -24.88
C GLU A 357 -6.68 15.04 -23.82
N VAL A 358 -6.34 15.17 -22.52
CA VAL A 358 -7.23 14.74 -21.43
C VAL A 358 -8.41 15.69 -21.18
N LEU A 359 -8.24 17.00 -21.38
CA LEU A 359 -9.28 17.99 -21.06
C LEU A 359 -10.58 17.82 -21.85
N PRO A 360 -10.57 17.59 -23.18
CA PRO A 360 -11.78 17.29 -23.93
C PRO A 360 -12.48 16.01 -23.45
N LEU A 361 -11.71 14.96 -23.09
CA LEU A 361 -12.25 13.70 -22.57
C LEU A 361 -12.90 13.84 -21.20
N LEU A 362 -12.55 14.91 -20.47
CA LEU A 362 -13.16 15.30 -19.19
C LEU A 362 -14.25 16.36 -19.35
N GLY A 363 -14.65 16.71 -20.58
CA GLY A 363 -15.69 17.70 -20.87
C GLY A 363 -15.27 19.17 -20.66
N ARG A 364 -13.96 19.46 -20.65
CA ARG A 364 -13.38 20.80 -20.42
C ARG A 364 -12.61 21.33 -21.64
N GLN A 365 -13.17 21.19 -22.84
CA GLN A 365 -12.49 21.58 -24.08
C GLN A 365 -12.26 23.10 -24.26
N THR A 366 -12.96 23.96 -23.53
CA THR A 366 -12.93 25.44 -23.71
C THR A 366 -12.00 26.16 -22.74
N GLU A 367 -11.35 25.45 -21.82
CA GLU A 367 -10.53 26.06 -20.77
C GLU A 367 -9.06 26.24 -21.20
N CYS A 368 -8.39 27.25 -20.65
CA CYS A 368 -6.98 27.52 -20.93
C CYS A 368 -6.09 26.42 -20.32
N LEU A 369 -5.18 25.85 -21.12
CA LEU A 369 -4.22 24.83 -20.67
C LEU A 369 -3.38 25.27 -19.45
N GLN A 370 -3.09 26.58 -19.32
CA GLN A 370 -2.30 27.14 -18.21
C GLN A 370 -3.03 27.07 -16.85
N ASN A 371 -4.35 26.87 -16.87
CA ASN A 371 -5.15 26.65 -15.67
C ASN A 371 -5.04 25.22 -15.16
N PHE A 372 -4.27 24.35 -15.81
CA PHE A 372 -4.12 22.96 -15.41
C PHE A 372 -2.66 22.59 -15.27
N LYS A 373 -2.41 21.65 -14.36
CA LYS A 373 -1.10 21.03 -14.18
C LYS A 373 -1.26 19.55 -13.94
N LEU A 374 -0.26 18.80 -14.37
CA LEU A 374 -0.16 17.38 -14.08
C LEU A 374 0.69 17.18 -12.82
N VAL A 375 0.16 16.40 -11.88
CA VAL A 375 0.80 16.14 -10.59
C VAL A 375 1.03 14.65 -10.45
N GLU A 376 2.28 14.25 -10.35
CA GLU A 376 2.67 12.91 -9.93
C GLU A 376 2.45 12.80 -8.42
N VAL A 377 1.76 11.74 -8.00
CA VAL A 377 1.48 11.43 -6.61
C VAL A 377 2.01 10.03 -6.31
N LEU A 378 3.12 9.97 -5.58
CA LEU A 378 3.69 8.73 -5.07
C LEU A 378 3.09 8.42 -3.69
N MET A 379 2.32 7.33 -3.64
CA MET A 379 1.69 6.80 -2.45
C MET A 379 2.71 5.96 -1.67
N GLY A 380 3.52 6.61 -0.83
CA GLY A 380 4.37 5.90 0.11
C GLY A 380 3.60 5.50 1.37
N SER A 381 4.11 4.47 2.05
CA SER A 381 3.52 3.97 3.30
C SER A 381 3.57 5.00 4.43
N LYS A 382 4.68 5.73 4.57
CA LYS A 382 4.89 6.76 5.62
C LYS A 382 4.57 8.18 5.16
N GLN A 383 4.58 8.43 3.86
CA GLN A 383 4.34 9.76 3.29
C GLN A 383 3.76 9.66 1.89
N VAL A 384 2.91 10.63 1.52
CA VAL A 384 2.41 10.79 0.16
C VAL A 384 3.15 11.97 -0.46
N GLN A 385 4.03 11.69 -1.41
CA GLN A 385 4.79 12.72 -2.12
C GLN A 385 3.98 13.21 -3.31
N ARG A 386 4.03 14.52 -3.57
CA ARG A 386 3.37 15.16 -4.71
C ARG A 386 4.39 16.01 -5.44
N MET A 387 4.51 15.80 -6.74
CA MET A 387 5.44 16.53 -7.59
C MET A 387 4.68 17.06 -8.81
N VAL A 388 4.75 18.37 -9.03
CA VAL A 388 4.21 18.98 -10.25
C VAL A 388 5.20 18.69 -11.37
N LEU A 389 4.71 18.13 -12.48
CA LEU A 389 5.54 17.83 -13.65
C LEU A 389 5.70 19.07 -14.52
N ASP A 390 6.87 19.21 -15.15
CA ASP A 390 7.14 20.32 -16.06
C ASP A 390 6.42 20.11 -17.39
N ASN A 391 5.90 21.18 -18.00
CA ASN A 391 5.09 21.09 -19.22
C ASN A 391 5.85 20.47 -20.41
N GLN A 392 7.18 20.62 -20.46
CA GLN A 392 8.05 20.06 -21.51
C GLN A 392 8.60 18.68 -21.17
N GLU A 393 8.37 18.17 -19.97
CA GLU A 393 8.85 16.86 -19.55
C GLU A 393 8.20 15.75 -20.38
N LEU A 394 9.03 14.81 -20.85
CA LEU A 394 8.58 13.65 -21.62
C LEU A 394 8.01 12.58 -20.68
N ILE A 395 6.72 12.28 -20.84
CA ILE A 395 6.01 11.35 -19.94
C ILE A 395 6.62 9.95 -20.00
N LEU A 396 6.98 9.47 -21.20
CA LEU A 396 7.54 8.14 -21.35
C LEU A 396 8.89 7.98 -20.62
N ASN A 397 9.73 9.02 -20.61
CA ASN A 397 10.98 9.02 -19.85
C ASN A 397 10.69 8.99 -18.35
N ARG A 398 9.73 9.79 -17.89
CA ARG A 398 9.32 9.79 -16.48
C ARG A 398 8.82 8.41 -16.02
N LEU A 399 8.00 7.74 -16.83
CA LEU A 399 7.53 6.38 -16.55
C LEU A 399 8.69 5.35 -16.49
N LYS A 400 9.69 5.49 -17.36
CA LYS A 400 10.92 4.68 -17.33
C LYS A 400 11.73 4.92 -16.06
N ASP A 401 11.88 6.16 -15.64
CA ASP A 401 12.61 6.53 -14.42
C ASP A 401 11.96 5.96 -13.16
N ILE A 402 10.62 6.01 -13.08
CA ILE A 402 9.86 5.39 -11.98
C ILE A 402 10.14 3.88 -11.92
N ARG A 403 10.07 3.16 -13.04
CA ARG A 403 10.34 1.71 -13.07
C ARG A 403 11.81 1.37 -12.83
N LYS A 404 12.75 2.21 -13.28
CA LYS A 404 14.18 2.05 -13.00
C LYS A 404 14.48 2.22 -11.50
N THR A 405 13.74 3.11 -10.84
CA THR A 405 13.83 3.35 -9.39
C THR A 405 13.30 2.15 -8.61
N SER A 406 12.07 1.73 -8.91
CA SER A 406 11.46 0.50 -8.39
C SER A 406 10.26 0.11 -9.26
N ILE A 407 10.21 -1.13 -9.72
CA ILE A 407 9.05 -1.64 -10.48
C ILE A 407 7.75 -1.61 -9.67
N ARG A 408 7.85 -1.67 -8.33
CA ARG A 408 6.69 -1.50 -7.44
C ARG A 408 6.18 -0.08 -7.41
N GLN A 409 7.07 0.91 -7.52
CA GLN A 409 6.72 2.32 -7.43
C GLN A 409 5.71 2.71 -8.51
N MET A 410 5.72 2.05 -9.67
CA MET A 410 4.74 2.28 -10.73
C MET A 410 3.30 2.04 -10.24
N ASN A 411 3.07 0.94 -9.50
CA ASN A 411 1.75 0.64 -8.91
C ASN A 411 1.38 1.59 -7.75
N GLN A 412 2.36 2.31 -7.21
CA GLN A 412 2.21 3.27 -6.12
C GLN A 412 2.08 4.71 -6.63
N THR A 413 2.26 4.93 -7.92
CA THR A 413 2.30 6.26 -8.53
C THR A 413 1.02 6.52 -9.30
N ARG A 414 0.47 7.72 -9.16
CA ARG A 414 -0.71 8.18 -9.90
C ARG A 414 -0.46 9.57 -10.46
N PHE A 415 -1.07 9.84 -11.61
CA PHE A 415 -0.98 11.14 -12.26
C PHE A 415 -2.33 11.83 -12.18
N TYR A 416 -2.37 12.96 -11.49
CA TYR A 416 -3.58 13.75 -11.32
C TYR A 416 -3.53 14.99 -12.18
N ILE A 417 -4.61 15.29 -12.88
CA ILE A 417 -4.83 16.62 -13.44
C ILE A 417 -5.50 17.49 -12.38
N VAL A 418 -4.90 18.66 -12.13
CA VAL A 418 -5.31 19.57 -11.07
C VAL A 418 -5.51 20.96 -11.66
N GLU A 419 -6.59 21.63 -11.24
CA GLU A 419 -6.81 23.04 -11.55
C GLU A 419 -5.81 23.91 -10.79
N ASN A 420 -5.24 24.87 -11.49
CA ASN A 420 -4.41 25.92 -10.97
C ASN A 420 -5.30 27.02 -10.37
N SER A 421 -6.22 26.64 -9.48
CA SER A 421 -6.92 27.63 -8.67
C SER A 421 -5.86 28.35 -7.86
N LYS A 422 -5.71 29.67 -8.06
CA LYS A 422 -5.10 30.53 -7.05
C LYS A 422 -5.94 30.32 -5.80
N SER A 423 -5.52 29.39 -4.94
CA SER A 423 -6.18 29.17 -3.66
C SER A 423 -5.96 30.46 -2.87
N ILE A 424 -6.95 31.36 -2.94
CA ILE A 424 -7.15 32.34 -1.87
C ILE A 424 -7.28 31.46 -0.64
N VAL A 425 -6.30 31.50 0.24
CA VAL A 425 -6.27 30.68 1.43
C VAL A 425 -7.44 31.14 2.29
N GLN A 426 -8.55 30.41 2.21
CA GLN A 426 -9.73 30.70 3.01
C GLN A 426 -9.60 29.87 4.29
N VAL A 427 -9.17 30.54 5.36
CA VAL A 427 -9.13 29.93 6.69
C VAL A 427 -10.51 30.12 7.30
N ASN A 428 -11.27 29.03 7.42
CA ASN A 428 -12.55 29.04 8.14
C ASN A 428 -12.28 28.69 9.60
N LEU A 429 -12.41 29.66 10.50
CA LEU A 429 -12.26 29.47 11.94
C LEU A 429 -13.64 29.29 12.57
N PHE A 430 -13.81 28.20 13.32
CA PHE A 430 -14.98 28.05 14.19
C PHE A 430 -14.71 28.76 15.51
N VAL A 431 -15.45 29.83 15.78
CA VAL A 431 -15.34 30.59 17.02
C VAL A 431 -16.52 30.22 17.92
N GLY A 432 -16.23 29.50 19.00
CA GLY A 432 -17.22 29.12 20.02
C GLY A 432 -17.27 30.13 21.17
N GLY A 433 -18.39 30.16 21.90
CA GLY A 433 -18.56 31.00 23.10
C GLY A 433 -19.06 32.41 22.84
N LEU A 434 -19.46 32.74 21.60
CA LEU A 434 -20.10 34.02 21.30
C LEU A 434 -21.57 34.02 21.78
N PRO A 435 -22.13 35.19 22.17
CA PRO A 435 -23.53 35.30 22.56
C PRO A 435 -24.47 34.83 21.45
N PRO A 436 -25.53 34.05 21.74
CA PRO A 436 -26.47 33.61 20.72
C PRO A 436 -27.34 34.77 20.22
N GLN A 437 -27.93 34.62 19.01
CA GLN A 437 -28.92 35.52 18.42
C GLN A 437 -28.43 36.92 18.02
N LEU A 438 -27.12 37.11 17.80
CA LEU A 438 -26.61 38.36 17.24
C LEU A 438 -26.69 38.36 15.70
N SER A 439 -26.75 39.55 15.12
CA SER A 439 -26.62 39.74 13.68
C SER A 439 -25.18 39.45 13.20
N PRO A 440 -24.99 39.12 11.91
CA PRO A 440 -23.65 38.93 11.34
C PRO A 440 -22.73 40.15 11.52
N GLU A 441 -23.28 41.37 11.49
CA GLU A 441 -22.49 42.60 11.69
C GLU A 441 -22.00 42.74 13.13
N GLU A 442 -22.84 42.41 14.12
CA GLU A 442 -22.46 42.42 15.54
C GLU A 442 -21.38 41.38 15.84
N TYR A 443 -21.50 40.16 15.30
CA TYR A 443 -20.44 39.17 15.42
C TYR A 443 -19.12 39.64 14.78
N THR A 444 -19.22 40.31 13.62
CA THR A 444 -18.04 40.85 12.94
C THR A 444 -17.36 41.94 13.76
N ASN A 445 -18.12 42.78 14.45
CA ASN A 445 -17.58 43.83 15.32
C ASN A 445 -16.88 43.26 16.55
N ILE A 446 -17.48 42.26 17.21
CA ILE A 446 -16.84 41.54 18.34
C ILE A 446 -15.50 40.95 17.90
N LEU A 447 -15.48 40.27 16.74
CA LEU A 447 -14.25 39.68 16.22
C LEU A 447 -13.20 40.75 15.88
N LYS A 448 -13.61 41.90 15.33
CA LYS A 448 -12.68 43.00 15.01
C LYS A 448 -12.08 43.63 16.27
N GLU A 449 -12.87 43.88 17.31
CA GLU A 449 -12.37 44.42 18.58
C GLU A 449 -11.37 43.46 19.23
N GLU A 450 -11.72 42.18 19.35
CA GLU A 450 -10.86 41.16 19.98
C GLU A 450 -9.57 40.90 19.19
N LEU A 451 -9.62 40.97 17.85
CA LEU A 451 -8.44 40.83 17.00
C LEU A 451 -7.55 42.08 17.03
N ALA A 452 -8.12 43.28 17.17
CA ALA A 452 -7.37 44.54 17.27
C ALA A 452 -6.58 44.66 18.58
N ILE A 453 -7.04 44.02 19.67
CA ILE A 453 -6.32 44.00 20.96
C ILE A 453 -5.01 43.18 20.88
N LYS A 454 -4.84 42.33 19.86
CA LYS A 454 -3.67 41.45 19.68
C LYS A 454 -2.67 41.91 18.61
N SER A 455 -2.90 43.04 17.96
CA SER A 455 -1.92 43.73 17.09
C SER A 455 -1.24 44.85 17.83
#